data_AF-A0A376VDY5-F1
#
_entry.id   AF-A0A376VDY5-F1
#
_cell.length_a   1.000
_cell.length_b   1.000
_cell.length_c   1.000
_cell.angle_alpha   90.00
_cell.angle_beta   90.00
_cell.angle_gamma   90.00
#
_symmetry.space_group_name_H-M   'P 1'
#
loop_
_entity.id
_entity.type
_entity.pdbx_description
1 polymer ?
#
loop_
_entity_poly.entity_id
_entity_poly.type
_entity_poly.pdbx_seq_one_letter_code
_entity_poly.pdbx_strand_id
1 'polypeptide(L)' 'MFKDASGTINVDIDHKRWNGVTVTPKDTVEIQGEVDKDWNSVEIDVKQIRKVNP' A
#
# COMPACT_ATOMS: atom_id res chain seq x y z
N MET A 1 -6.65 -3.48 -1.78
CA MET A 1 -5.88 -4.18 -2.82
C MET A 1 -5.07 -3.17 -3.60
N PHE A 2 -3.76 -3.35 -3.65
CA PHE A 2 -2.80 -2.51 -4.35
C PHE A 2 -2.44 -3.16 -5.70
N LYS A 3 -2.15 -2.35 -6.73
CA LYS A 3 -1.87 -2.83 -8.08
C LYS A 3 -0.71 -2.06 -8.70
N ASP A 4 0.18 -2.78 -9.36
CA ASP A 4 1.17 -2.24 -10.28
C ASP A 4 1.12 -2.96 -11.64
N ALA A 5 2.14 -2.76 -12.49
CA ALA A 5 2.22 -3.40 -13.80
C ALA A 5 2.47 -4.92 -13.73
N SER A 6 2.98 -5.43 -12.62
CA SER A 6 3.31 -6.84 -12.42
C SER A 6 2.14 -7.65 -11.86
N GLY A 7 1.24 -7.02 -11.13
CA GLY A 7 0.10 -7.70 -10.54
C GLY A 7 -0.54 -6.94 -9.40
N THR A 8 -1.07 -7.68 -8.44
CA THR A 8 -1.86 -7.13 -7.33
C THR A 8 -1.49 -7.82 -6.03
N ILE A 9 -1.49 -7.07 -4.94
CA ILE A 9 -1.22 -7.60 -3.60
C ILE A 9 -2.17 -6.98 -2.57
N ASN A 10 -2.44 -7.72 -1.50
CA ASN A 10 -3.13 -7.19 -0.33
C ASN A 10 -2.17 -6.31 0.48
N VAL A 11 -2.71 -5.23 1.02
CA VAL A 11 -1.97 -4.27 1.83
C VAL A 11 -2.85 -3.92 3.02
N ASP A 12 -2.28 -3.96 4.21
CA ASP A 12 -2.94 -3.44 5.40
C ASP A 12 -2.44 -2.02 5.69
N ILE A 13 -3.38 -1.08 5.79
CA ILE A 13 -3.10 0.35 5.97
C ILE A 13 -3.92 0.84 7.15
N ASP A 14 -3.27 0.90 8.32
CA ASP A 14 -3.81 1.55 9.50
C ASP A 14 -4.16 3.02 9.21
N HIS A 15 -5.26 3.50 9.79
CA HIS A 15 -5.76 4.87 9.63
C HIS A 15 -4.68 5.95 9.86
N LYS A 16 -3.76 5.73 10.80
CA LYS A 16 -2.68 6.68 11.12
C LYS A 16 -1.69 6.90 9.97
N ARG A 17 -1.63 5.98 9.00
CA ARG A 17 -0.68 6.07 7.87
C ARG A 17 -1.08 7.13 6.85
N TRP A 18 -2.36 7.49 6.78
CA TRP A 18 -2.86 8.45 5.80
C TRP A 18 -2.36 9.87 6.05
N ASN A 19 -2.12 10.27 7.30
CA ASN A 19 -1.59 11.60 7.66
C ASN A 19 -2.30 12.77 6.93
N GLY A 20 -3.63 12.69 6.77
CA GLY A 20 -4.44 13.70 6.09
C GLY A 20 -4.42 13.64 4.56
N VAL A 21 -3.69 12.70 3.95
CA VAL A 21 -3.66 12.49 2.50
C VAL A 21 -4.86 11.67 2.05
N THR A 22 -5.61 12.20 1.08
CA THR A 22 -6.67 11.45 0.38
C THR A 22 -6.11 10.79 -0.86
N VAL A 23 -6.26 9.47 -0.97
CA VAL A 23 -5.85 8.68 -2.16
C VAL A 23 -7.08 8.10 -2.84
N THR A 24 -7.08 8.16 -4.16
CA THR A 24 -8.09 7.59 -5.07
C THR A 24 -7.45 6.54 -5.97
N PRO A 25 -8.22 5.69 -6.65
CA PRO A 25 -7.67 4.72 -7.60
C PRO A 25 -6.91 5.31 -8.80
N LYS A 26 -6.98 6.63 -9.03
CA LYS A 26 -6.26 7.33 -10.10
C LYS A 26 -4.90 7.89 -9.65
N ASP A 27 -4.65 7.93 -8.34
CA ASP A 27 -3.40 8.46 -7.80
C ASP A 27 -2.30 7.41 -7.89
N THR A 28 -1.13 7.80 -8.37
CA THR A 28 0.08 6.99 -8.22
C THR A 28 0.65 7.22 -6.82
N VAL A 29 0.87 6.14 -6.08
CA VAL A 29 1.40 6.19 -4.72
C VAL A 29 2.57 5.23 -4.56
N GLU A 30 3.48 5.60 -3.67
CA GLU A 30 4.50 4.69 -3.15
C GLU A 30 4.07 4.26 -1.75
N ILE A 31 4.14 2.96 -1.49
CA ILE A 31 3.94 2.35 -0.18
C ILE A 31 5.25 1.72 0.28
N GLN A 32 5.56 1.89 1.57
CA GLN A 32 6.69 1.23 2.22
C GLN A 32 6.17 0.50 3.46
N GLY A 33 6.58 -0.75 3.61
CA GLY A 33 6.05 -1.64 4.64
C GLY A 33 6.86 -2.91 4.78
N GLU A 34 6.44 -3.74 5.72
CA GLU A 34 6.99 -5.07 5.95
C GLU A 34 6.25 -6.08 5.07
N VAL A 35 6.96 -7.06 4.52
CA VAL A 35 6.31 -8.22 3.90
C VAL A 35 5.84 -9.12 5.03
N ASP A 36 4.53 -9.22 5.20
CA ASP A 36 3.95 -10.21 6.10
C ASP A 36 3.56 -11.45 5.30
N LYS A 37 4.06 -12.59 5.75
CA LYS A 37 3.92 -13.86 5.03
C LYS A 37 3.57 -14.96 6.00
N ASP A 38 2.35 -15.44 5.86
CA ASP A 38 1.86 -16.64 6.51
C ASP A 38 1.85 -17.84 5.55
N TRP A 39 1.49 -18.99 6.10
CA TRP A 39 1.42 -20.25 5.35
C TRP A 39 0.41 -20.22 4.19
N ASN A 40 -0.61 -19.35 4.24
CA ASN A 40 -1.66 -19.22 3.23
C ASN A 40 -1.87 -17.80 2.67
N SER A 41 -1.11 -16.80 3.12
CA SER A 41 -1.26 -15.41 2.68
C SER A 41 0.09 -14.71 2.56
N VAL A 42 0.11 -13.69 1.69
CA VAL A 42 1.17 -12.70 1.64
C VAL A 42 0.52 -11.33 1.51
N GLU A 43 0.93 -10.41 2.37
CA GLU A 43 0.45 -9.03 2.37
C GLU A 43 1.57 -8.08 2.77
N ILE A 44 1.30 -6.78 2.62
CA ILE A 44 2.22 -5.73 3.02
C ILE A 44 1.63 -4.97 4.19
N ASP A 45 2.35 -4.99 5.30
CA ASP A 45 2.08 -4.21 6.51
C ASP A 45 2.60 -2.78 6.32
N VAL A 46 1.71 -1.86 5.93
CA VAL A 46 2.13 -0.52 5.51
C VAL A 46 2.56 0.35 6.70
N LYS A 47 3.79 0.85 6.64
CA LYS A 47 4.33 1.82 7.61
C LYS A 47 4.31 3.26 7.08
N GLN A 48 4.30 3.44 5.75
CA GLN A 48 4.21 4.75 5.11
C GLN A 48 3.51 4.66 3.74
N ILE A 49 2.72 5.68 3.42
CA ILE A 49 2.14 5.92 2.10
C ILE A 49 2.37 7.37 1.70
N ARG A 50 2.74 7.61 0.43
CA ARG A 50 2.86 8.95 -0.14
C ARG A 50 2.40 8.97 -1.59
N LYS A 51 1.76 10.07 -2.01
CA LYS A 51 1.55 10.34 -3.43
C LYS A 51 2.88 10.62 -4.09
N VAL A 52 3.07 10.09 -5.29
CA VAL A 52 4.22 10.42 -6.13
C VAL A 52 3.69 11.12 -7.37
N ASN A 53 4.24 12.30 -7.65
CA ASN A 53 4.05 12.92 -8.95
C ASN A 53 5.15 12.38 -9.87
N PRO A 54 4.79 11.85 -11.04
CA PRO A 54 5.78 11.47 -12.05
C PRO A 54 6.57 12.69 -12.55
#